data_AF-A0AAC9WIC0-F1
#
_entry.id   AF-A0AAC9WIC0-F1
#
_cell.length_a   1.000
_cell.length_b   1.000
_cell.length_c   1.000
_cell.angle_alpha   90.00
_cell.angle_beta   90.00
_cell.angle_gamma   90.00
#
_symmetry.space_group_name_H-M   'P 1'
#
loop_
_entity.id
_entity.type
_entity.pdbx_description
1 polymer ?
#
loop_
_entity_poly.entity_id
_entity_poly.type
_entity_poly.pdbx_seq_one_letter_code
_entity_poly.pdbx_strand_id
1 'polypeptide(L)'
;MRQAFESAIDQGLIKVNPTKNAKPLGFKASQVVDEKFMTLEELKLLLKHVKGKKHLSYLCIFILIITGSRFRPVRELRYEHLDLENSTIL
;
A
#
# COMPACT_ATOMS: atom_id res chain seq x y z
N MET A 1 -5.78 -17.47 -4.03
CA MET A 1 -5.99 -18.93 -3.89
C MET A 1 -7.34 -19.28 -3.28
N ARG A 2 -7.67 -18.85 -2.05
CA ARG A 2 -8.98 -19.17 -1.43
C ARG A 2 -10.17 -18.82 -2.33
N GLN A 3 -10.23 -17.60 -2.85
CA GLN A 3 -11.31 -17.15 -3.75
C GLN A 3 -11.47 -18.03 -4.99
N ALA A 4 -10.38 -18.47 -5.61
CA ALA A 4 -10.44 -19.35 -6.76
C ALA A 4 -11.09 -20.71 -6.42
N PHE A 5 -10.83 -21.24 -5.22
CA PHE A 5 -11.47 -22.46 -4.75
C PHE A 5 -12.93 -22.25 -4.34
N GLU A 6 -13.31 -21.10 -3.77
CA GLU A 6 -14.72 -20.77 -3.55
C GLU A 6 -15.46 -20.70 -4.90
N SER A 7 -14.92 -20.00 -5.89
CA SER A 7 -15.53 -19.94 -7.23
C SER A 7 -15.63 -21.31 -7.90
N ALA A 8 -14.67 -22.20 -7.70
CA ALA A 8 -14.72 -23.56 -8.22
C ALA A 8 -15.81 -24.42 -7.52
N ILE A 9 -16.12 -24.15 -6.24
CA ILE A 9 -17.27 -24.76 -5.55
C ILE A 9 -18.57 -24.22 -6.12
N ASP A 10 -18.66 -22.90 -6.30
CA ASP A 10 -19.86 -22.25 -6.85
C ASP A 10 -20.17 -22.74 -8.27
N GLN A 11 -19.12 -23.02 -9.06
CA GLN A 11 -19.22 -23.60 -10.41
C GLN A 11 -19.40 -25.13 -10.41
N GLY A 12 -19.43 -25.78 -9.24
CA GLY A 12 -19.60 -27.24 -9.11
C GLY A 12 -18.39 -28.07 -9.54
N LEU A 13 -17.22 -27.46 -9.76
CA LEU A 13 -16.00 -28.12 -10.21
C LEU A 13 -15.33 -28.94 -9.09
N ILE A 14 -15.48 -28.51 -7.84
CA ILE A 14 -14.97 -29.21 -6.65
C ILE A 14 -15.99 -29.16 -5.50
N LYS A 15 -15.91 -30.12 -4.57
CA LYS A 15 -16.87 -30.22 -3.46
C LYS A 15 -16.43 -29.51 -2.17
N VAL A 16 -15.12 -29.31 -1.99
CA VAL A 16 -14.54 -28.81 -0.73
C VAL A 16 -13.37 -27.88 -1.03
N ASN A 17 -13.26 -26.78 -0.27
CA ASN A 17 -12.16 -25.84 -0.39
C ASN A 17 -10.93 -26.36 0.39
N PRO A 18 -9.81 -26.71 -0.28
CA PRO A 18 -8.60 -27.22 0.39
C PRO A 18 -7.88 -26.16 1.23
N THR A 19 -8.23 -24.88 1.05
CA THR A 19 -7.67 -23.77 1.84
C THR A 19 -8.51 -23.42 3.06
N LYS A 20 -9.64 -24.12 3.28
CA LYS A 20 -10.47 -23.94 4.48
C LYS A 20 -9.65 -24.31 5.71
N ASN A 21 -9.47 -23.35 6.62
CA ASN A 21 -8.64 -23.46 7.82
C ASN A 21 -7.13 -23.65 7.59
N ALA A 22 -6.65 -23.48 6.35
CA ALA A 22 -5.22 -23.47 6.10
C ALA A 22 -4.56 -22.31 6.87
N LYS A 23 -3.60 -22.62 7.73
CA LYS A 23 -2.79 -21.61 8.41
C LYS A 23 -1.64 -21.22 7.49
N PRO A 24 -1.55 -19.96 7.02
CA PRO A 24 -0.38 -19.53 6.28
C PRO A 24 0.84 -19.58 7.20
N LEU A 25 1.76 -20.48 6.93
CA LEU A 25 3.06 -20.50 7.58
C LEU A 25 3.91 -19.41 6.92
N GLY A 26 4.03 -18.27 7.57
CA GLY A 26 4.97 -17.22 7.17
C GLY A 26 6.40 -17.70 7.47
N PHE A 27 7.10 -18.22 6.47
CA PHE A 27 8.46 -18.74 6.65
C PHE A 27 9.54 -17.65 6.77
N LYS A 28 9.19 -16.37 6.55
CA LYS A 28 10.17 -15.28 6.50
C LYS A 28 10.22 -14.57 7.85
N ALA A 29 11.40 -14.59 8.48
CA ALA A 29 11.68 -13.79 9.66
C ALA A 29 11.46 -12.30 9.34
N SER A 30 11.04 -11.52 10.35
CA SER A 30 10.97 -10.07 10.20
C SER A 30 12.35 -9.53 9.89
N GLN A 31 12.43 -8.53 9.00
CA GLN A 31 13.66 -7.76 8.81
C GLN A 31 14.10 -7.13 10.13
N VAL A 32 15.43 -7.03 10.28
CA VAL A 32 16.07 -6.29 11.37
C VAL A 32 15.66 -4.82 11.28
N VAL A 33 15.44 -4.18 12.43
CA VAL A 33 14.91 -2.81 12.53
C VAL A 33 15.75 -1.82 11.72
N ASP A 34 17.07 -1.93 11.81
CA ASP A 34 18.02 -1.03 11.15
C ASP A 34 18.01 -1.14 9.62
N GLU A 35 17.58 -2.28 9.07
CA GLU A 35 17.36 -2.45 7.62
C GLU A 35 15.93 -2.10 7.20
N LYS A 36 14.99 -2.17 8.14
CA LYS A 36 13.55 -2.03 7.89
C LYS A 36 13.14 -0.57 7.74
N PHE A 37 13.79 0.33 8.47
CA PHE A 37 13.39 1.72 8.56
C PHE A 37 14.47 2.65 8.03
N MET A 38 14.00 3.68 7.32
CA MET A 38 14.81 4.80 6.90
C MET A 38 15.20 5.65 8.11
N THR A 39 16.43 6.15 8.12
CA THR A 39 16.87 7.14 9.10
C THR A 39 16.17 8.49 8.88
N LEU A 40 16.17 9.35 9.90
CA LEU A 40 15.61 10.70 9.78
C LEU A 40 16.31 11.52 8.68
N GLU A 41 17.63 11.32 8.50
CA GLU A 41 18.39 12.07 7.51
C GLU A 41 18.05 11.64 6.08
N GLU A 42 17.96 10.34 5.83
CA GLU A 42 17.52 9.81 4.54
C GLU A 42 16.10 10.27 4.20
N LEU A 43 15.19 10.35 5.19
CA LEU A 43 13.84 10.87 4.99
C LEU A 43 13.85 12.35 4.56
N LYS A 44 14.69 13.17 5.19
CA LYS A 44 14.86 14.59 4.81
C LYS A 44 15.40 14.73 3.39
N LEU A 45 16.41 13.92 3.04
CA LEU A 45 16.98 13.90 1.69
C LEU A 45 15.95 13.47 0.64
N LEU A 46 15.14 12.45 0.94
CA LEU A 46 14.05 12.00 0.09
C LEU A 46 13.01 13.10 -0.11
N LEU A 47 12.55 13.75 0.97
CA LEU A 47 11.60 14.87 0.87
C LEU A 47 12.14 16.02 0.02
N LYS A 48 13.41 16.39 0.20
CA LYS A 48 14.07 17.42 -0.61
C LYS A 48 14.12 17.03 -2.08
N HIS A 49 14.47 15.78 -2.37
CA HIS A 49 14.53 15.26 -3.73
C HIS A 49 13.17 15.30 -4.41
N VAL A 50 12.14 14.76 -3.74
CA VAL A 50 10.79 14.60 -4.29
C VAL A 50 10.13 15.97 -4.56
N LYS A 51 10.29 16.93 -3.65
CA LYS A 51 9.74 18.30 -3.81
C LYS A 51 10.29 19.05 -5.02
N GLY A 52 11.50 18.71 -5.49
CA GLY A 52 12.15 19.38 -6.63
C GLY A 52 11.76 18.85 -8.00
N LYS A 53 10.90 17.83 -8.09
CA LYS A 53 10.60 17.12 -9.35
C LYS A 53 9.18 17.43 -9.83
N LYS A 54 9.04 17.65 -11.14
CA LYS A 54 7.77 18.06 -11.79
C LYS A 54 6.97 16.89 -12.39
N HIS A 55 7.25 15.64 -11.99
CA HIS A 55 6.46 14.50 -12.46
C HIS A 55 5.42 14.09 -11.43
N LEU A 56 4.24 13.66 -11.90
CA LEU A 56 3.12 13.23 -11.07
C LEU A 56 3.50 12.12 -10.09
N SER A 57 4.38 11.20 -10.50
CA SER A 57 4.89 10.14 -9.62
C SER A 57 5.55 10.68 -8.35
N TYR A 58 6.29 11.79 -8.44
CA TYR A 58 6.89 12.44 -7.28
C TYR A 58 5.86 13.13 -6.40
N LEU A 59 4.79 13.71 -6.97
CA LEU A 59 3.67 14.19 -6.17
C LEU A 59 3.00 13.04 -5.40
N CYS A 60 2.79 11.89 -6.03
CA CYS A 60 2.25 10.71 -5.34
C CYS A 60 3.18 10.24 -4.20
N ILE A 61 4.49 10.18 -4.43
CA ILE A 61 5.47 9.83 -3.40
C ILE A 61 5.42 10.83 -2.24
N PHE A 62 5.35 12.13 -2.54
CA PHE A 62 5.26 13.17 -1.53
C PHE A 62 4.02 12.98 -0.63
N ILE A 63 2.85 12.75 -1.24
CA ILE A 63 1.59 12.51 -0.52
C ILE A 63 1.70 11.25 0.36
N LEU A 64 2.30 10.17 -0.17
CA LEU A 64 2.52 8.94 0.60
C LEU A 64 3.39 9.17 1.84
N ILE A 65 4.45 9.97 1.69
CA ILE A 65 5.36 10.28 2.80
C ILE A 65 4.65 11.09 3.89
N ILE A 66 3.88 12.13 3.52
CA ILE A 66 3.27 13.02 4.53
C ILE A 66 1.99 12.46 5.17
N THR A 67 1.31 11.52 4.50
CA THR A 67 0.03 10.95 4.99
C THR A 67 0.16 9.53 5.54
N GLY A 68 1.20 8.78 5.14
CA GLY A 68 1.30 7.34 5.44
C GLY A 68 0.23 6.49 4.74
N SER A 69 -0.46 7.03 3.73
CA SER A 69 -1.50 6.30 2.99
C SER A 69 -0.94 5.13 2.17
N ARG A 70 -1.83 4.26 1.71
CA ARG A 70 -1.46 3.19 0.75
C ARG A 70 -1.37 3.75 -0.66
N PHE A 71 -0.60 3.08 -1.51
CA PHE A 71 -0.40 3.52 -2.91
C PHE A 71 -1.69 3.64 -3.70
N ARG A 72 -2.62 2.68 -3.56
CA ARG A 72 -3.86 2.66 -4.35
C ARG A 72 -4.73 3.90 -4.13
N PRO A 73 -5.10 4.28 -2.88
CA PRO A 73 -5.82 5.53 -2.61
C PRO A 73 -5.16 6.76 -3.23
N VAL A 74 -3.84 6.92 -3.07
CA VAL A 74 -3.11 8.09 -3.61
C VAL A 74 -3.13 8.12 -5.13
N ARG A 75 -3.04 6.96 -5.79
CA ARG A 75 -3.14 6.84 -7.25
C ARG A 75 -4.54 7.19 -7.78
N GLU A 76 -5.58 6.90 -7.01
CA GLU A 76 -6.98 7.13 -7.38
C GLU A 76 -7.50 8.49 -6.87
N LEU A 77 -6.63 9.31 -6.28
CA LEU A 77 -6.94 10.63 -5.74
C LEU A 77 -7.35 11.60 -6.85
N ARG A 78 -8.43 12.34 -6.61
CA ARG A 78 -8.98 13.36 -7.50
C ARG A 78 -9.05 14.69 -6.76
N TYR A 79 -9.14 15.79 -7.49
CA TYR A 79 -9.22 17.12 -6.91
C TYR A 79 -10.42 17.29 -5.96
N GLU A 80 -11.54 16.62 -6.24
CA GLU A 80 -12.74 16.63 -5.39
C GLU A 80 -12.54 15.97 -4.01
N HIS A 81 -11.48 15.16 -3.83
CA HIS A 81 -11.13 14.58 -2.54
C HIS A 81 -10.24 15.51 -1.70
N LEU A 82 -9.80 16.65 -2.26
CA LEU A 82 -8.94 17.61 -1.55
C LEU A 82 -9.79 18.71 -0.93
N ASP A 83 -9.86 18.72 0.39
CA ASP A 83 -10.42 19.84 1.14
C ASP A 83 -9.30 20.82 1.46
N LEU A 84 -9.17 21.85 0.61
CA LEU A 84 -8.13 22.85 0.73
C LEU A 84 -8.36 23.83 1.88
N GLU A 85 -9.60 24.01 2.32
CA GLU A 85 -9.93 24.90 3.44
C GLU A 85 -9.47 24.28 4.76
N ASN A 86 -9.74 22.99 4.94
CA ASN A 86 -9.37 22.26 6.16
C ASN A 86 -8.02 21.54 6.06
N SER A 87 -7.35 21.60 4.90
CA SER A 87 -6.10 20.88 4.63
C SER A 87 -6.20 19.37 4.86
N THR A 88 -7.30 18.76 4.42
CA THR A 88 -7.56 17.31 4.57
C THR A 88 -7.75 16.61 3.23
N ILE A 89 -7.63 15.28 3.25
CA ILE A 89 -7.93 14.39 2.12
C ILE A 89 -9.10 13.49 2.55
N LEU A 90 -10.20 13.54 1.80
CA LEU A 90 -11.47 12.84 2.06
C LEU A 90 -11.54 11.48 1.38
#